data_AF-A0A7V8WHW4-F1
#
_entry.id   AF-A0A7V8WHW4-F1
#
_cell.length_a   1.000
_cell.length_b   1.000
_cell.length_c   1.000
_cell.angle_alpha   90.00
_cell.angle_beta   90.00
_cell.angle_gamma   90.00
#
_symmetry.space_group_name_H-M   'P 1'
#
loop_
_entity.id
_entity.type
_entity.pdbx_description
1 polymer ?
#
loop_
_entity_poly.entity_id
_entity_poly.type
_entity_poly.pdbx_seq_one_letter_code
_entity_poly.pdbx_strand_id
1 'polypeptide(L)' 'MLKVFFTVDTEIWCNGWNDLDRKFPDAFRRYVYGPTRQGNYGLPLQLRMLNDHGLTGVFFIEPLFATRFGDEPLREVVG' A
#
# COMPACT_ATOMS: atom_id res chain seq x y z
N MET A 1 20.07 24.71 -4.44
CA MET A 1 19.09 24.02 -3.58
C MET A 1 18.93 22.60 -4.09
N LEU A 2 19.04 21.59 -3.22
CA LEU A 2 18.94 20.17 -3.61
C LEU A 2 17.47 19.83 -3.93
N LYS A 3 17.22 19.12 -5.04
CA LYS A 3 15.90 18.57 -5.35
C LYS A 3 15.77 17.21 -4.65
N VAL A 4 14.78 17.07 -3.79
CA VAL A 4 14.48 15.83 -3.06
C VAL A 4 13.10 15.34 -3.46
N PHE A 5 12.99 14.04 -3.73
CA PHE A 5 11.74 13.38 -4.08
C PHE A 5 11.50 12.24 -3.10
N PHE A 6 10.27 12.15 -2.57
CA PHE A 6 9.80 10.98 -1.83
C PHE A 6 9.15 10.02 -2.81
N THR A 7 9.73 8.84 -2.95
CA THR A 7 9.19 7.76 -3.78
C THR A 7 8.99 6.52 -2.93
N VAL A 8 7.85 5.85 -3.10
CA VAL A 8 7.48 4.68 -2.29
C VAL A 8 6.99 3.56 -3.19
N ASP A 9 7.63 2.40 -3.10
CA ASP A 9 7.13 1.17 -3.71
C ASP A 9 6.08 0.57 -2.77
N THR A 10 4.84 0.48 -3.26
CA THR A 10 3.69 -0.03 -2.51
C THR A 10 3.42 -1.46 -2.93
N GLU A 11 3.86 -2.39 -2.09
CA GLU A 11 3.89 -3.82 -2.40
C GLU A 11 3.08 -4.67 -1.42
N ILE A 12 2.56 -5.81 -1.92
CA ILE A 12 1.87 -6.81 -1.10
C ILE A 12 2.60 -8.15 -1.24
N TRP A 13 2.92 -8.78 -0.11
CA TRP A 13 3.61 -10.07 -0.12
C TRP A 13 2.84 -11.16 0.65
N CYS A 14 2.37 -12.18 -0.06
CA CYS A 14 1.63 -13.30 0.53
C CYS A 14 2.52 -14.42 1.09
N ASN A 15 3.83 -14.16 1.30
CA ASN A 15 4.79 -15.15 1.77
C ASN A 15 4.82 -16.41 0.86
N GLY A 16 4.95 -16.17 -0.45
CA GLY A 16 4.97 -17.19 -1.51
C GLY A 16 3.65 -17.37 -2.26
N TRP A 17 3.65 -18.28 -3.24
CA TRP A 17 2.57 -18.49 -4.20
C TRP A 17 1.50 -19.52 -3.78
N ASN A 18 1.70 -20.21 -2.65
CA ASN A 18 0.76 -21.22 -2.15
C ASN A 18 -0.35 -20.55 -1.33
N ASP A 19 -1.59 -21.01 -1.50
CA ASP A 19 -2.81 -20.56 -0.80
C ASP A 19 -3.08 -19.05 -0.88
N LEU A 20 -2.82 -18.45 -2.05
CA LEU A 20 -2.97 -17.01 -2.27
C LEU A 20 -4.36 -16.49 -1.90
N ASP A 21 -5.44 -17.19 -2.26
CA ASP A 21 -6.80 -16.73 -1.99
C ASP A 21 -7.10 -16.63 -0.49
N ARG A 22 -6.49 -17.52 0.32
CA ARG A 22 -6.61 -17.47 1.77
C ARG A 22 -5.76 -16.36 2.40
N LYS A 23 -4.56 -16.14 1.87
CA LYS A 23 -3.56 -15.23 2.46
C LYS A 23 -3.73 -13.78 2.04
N PHE A 24 -4.22 -13.55 0.83
CA PHE A 24 -4.26 -12.22 0.22
C PHE A 24 -5.08 -11.21 1.02
N PRO A 25 -6.29 -11.50 1.52
CA PRO A 25 -7.05 -10.51 2.28
C PRO A 25 -6.30 -9.97 3.51
N ASP A 26 -5.66 -10.87 4.26
CA ASP A 26 -4.85 -10.48 5.43
C ASP A 26 -3.57 -9.74 5.02
N ALA A 27 -2.91 -10.18 3.94
CA ALA A 27 -1.72 -9.53 3.42
C ALA A 27 -2.04 -8.10 2.93
N PHE A 28 -3.07 -7.94 2.10
CA PHE A 28 -3.55 -6.65 1.63
C PHE A 28 -3.84 -5.72 2.80
N ARG A 29 -4.65 -6.18 3.76
CA ARG A 29 -4.97 -5.40 4.96
C ARG A 29 -3.71 -5.00 5.74
N ARG A 30 -2.77 -5.92 5.91
CA ARG A 30 -1.53 -5.68 6.66
C ARG A 30 -0.61 -4.67 5.97
N TYR A 31 -0.37 -4.81 4.67
CA TYR A 31 0.62 -4.02 3.95
C TYR A 31 0.07 -2.66 3.52
N VAL A 32 -1.20 -2.58 3.11
CA VAL A 32 -1.84 -1.31 2.71
C VAL A 32 -2.18 -0.49 3.94
N TYR A 33 -2.86 -1.07 4.94
CA TYR A 33 -3.35 -0.31 6.08
C TYR A 33 -2.44 -0.32 7.31
N GLY A 34 -1.61 -1.36 7.50
CA GLY A 34 -0.78 -1.50 8.70
C GLY A 34 -1.55 -1.35 10.02
N PRO A 35 -2.64 -2.11 10.24
CA PRO A 35 -3.52 -1.92 11.39
C PRO A 35 -2.82 -2.28 12.70
N THR A 36 -2.98 -1.40 13.69
CA THR A 36 -2.55 -1.58 15.08
C THR A 36 -3.71 -1.26 16.02
N ARG A 37 -3.49 -1.41 17.34
CA ARG A 37 -4.48 -0.97 18.35
C ARG A 37 -4.72 0.55 18.36
N GLN A 38 -3.80 1.34 17.81
CA GLN A 38 -3.84 2.82 17.84
C GLN A 38 -4.24 3.44 16.50
N GLY A 39 -4.45 2.62 15.46
CA GLY A 39 -4.82 3.08 14.11
C GLY A 39 -4.04 2.36 13.01
N ASN A 40 -4.13 2.90 11.81
CA ASN A 40 -3.51 2.40 10.59
C ASN A 40 -2.17 3.11 10.35
N TYR A 41 -1.08 2.35 10.28
CA TYR A 41 0.30 2.84 10.18
C TYR A 41 0.97 2.46 8.83
N GLY A 42 0.20 1.95 7.87
CA GLY A 42 0.64 1.71 6.50
C GLY A 42 0.55 2.97 5.62
N LEU A 43 0.05 2.80 4.39
CA LEU A 43 -0.12 3.86 3.40
C LEU A 43 -0.86 5.10 3.94
N PRO A 44 -1.98 4.99 4.69
CA PRO A 44 -2.70 6.17 5.17
C PRO A 44 -1.87 7.10 6.07
N LEU A 45 -0.96 6.54 6.88
CA LEU A 45 -0.09 7.34 7.75
C LEU A 45 0.94 8.09 6.92
N GLN A 46 1.56 7.43 5.94
CA GLN A 46 2.56 8.06 5.06
C GLN A 46 1.96 9.22 4.27
N LEU A 47 0.77 9.02 3.70
CA LEU A 47 0.05 10.07 2.98
C LEU A 47 -0.28 11.26 3.89
N ARG A 48 -0.77 10.99 5.11
CA ARG A 48 -1.05 12.04 6.09
C ARG A 48 0.22 12.82 6.46
N MET A 49 1.32 12.12 6.75
CA MET A 49 2.59 12.77 7.11
C MET A 49 3.10 13.69 6.00
N LEU A 50 3.03 13.28 4.74
CA LEU A 50 3.40 14.13 3.61
C LEU A 50 2.49 15.36 3.53
N ASN A 51 1.17 15.16 3.63
CA ASN A 51 0.18 16.24 3.56
C ASN A 51 0.33 17.25 4.72
N ASP A 52 0.55 16.78 5.95
CA ASP A 52 0.74 17.62 7.14
C ASP A 52 1.97 18.54 7.02
N HIS A 53 2.95 18.18 6.18
CA HIS A 53 4.15 18.96 5.91
C HIS A 53 4.10 19.69 4.55
N GLY A 54 2.99 19.64 3.82
CA GLY A 54 2.85 20.25 2.49
C GLY A 54 3.79 19.63 1.44
N LEU A 55 4.17 18.36 1.62
CA LEU A 55 5.07 17.62 0.75
C LEU A 55 4.31 16.75 -0.25
N THR A 56 4.92 16.53 -1.41
CA THR A 56 4.42 15.60 -2.43
C THR A 56 5.28 14.33 -2.43
N GLY A 57 4.64 13.20 -2.73
CA GLY A 57 5.31 11.91 -2.90
C GLY A 57 4.75 11.16 -4.11
N VAL A 58 5.56 10.27 -4.66
CA VAL A 58 5.17 9.37 -5.76
C VAL A 58 5.09 7.95 -5.21
N PHE A 59 3.92 7.34 -5.34
CA PHE A 59 3.67 5.98 -4.87
C PHE A 59 3.53 5.06 -6.10
N PHE A 60 4.46 4.12 -6.25
CA PHE A 60 4.40 3.10 -7.28
C PHE A 60 3.60 1.92 -6.74
N ILE A 61 2.43 1.65 -7.32
CA ILE A 61 1.56 0.56 -6.88
C ILE A 61 1.85 -0.68 -7.73
N GLU A 62 2.21 -1.79 -7.10
CA GLU A 62 2.31 -3.06 -7.82
C GLU A 62 0.90 -3.58 -8.16
N PRO A 63 0.60 -3.91 -9.43
CA PRO A 63 -0.75 -4.33 -9.84
C PRO A 63 -0.88 -5.85 -10.03
N LEU A 64 0.13 -6.65 -9.70
CA LEU A 64 0.17 -8.08 -10.05
C LEU A 64 -0.99 -8.84 -9.39
N PHE A 65 -1.33 -8.49 -8.15
CA PHE A 65 -2.47 -9.11 -7.47
C PHE A 65 -3.80 -8.93 -8.23
N ALA A 66 -3.94 -7.85 -9.02
CA ALA A 66 -5.17 -7.55 -9.75
C ALA A 66 -5.47 -8.59 -10.84
N THR A 67 -4.44 -9.26 -11.39
CA THR A 67 -4.63 -10.33 -12.37
C THR A 67 -5.27 -11.58 -11.79
N ARG A 68 -5.21 -11.77 -10.46
CA ARG A 68 -5.79 -12.92 -9.75
C ARG A 68 -7.08 -12.55 -9.02
N PHE A 69 -7.10 -11.43 -8.31
CA PHE A 69 -8.18 -11.08 -7.39
C PHE A 69 -9.16 -10.02 -7.92
N GLY A 70 -9.00 -9.61 -9.19
CA GLY A 70 -9.78 -8.53 -9.79
C GLY A 70 -9.20 -7.16 -9.47
N ASP A 71 -9.78 -6.12 -10.07
CA ASP A 71 -9.26 -4.75 -10.00
C ASP A 71 -9.76 -3.97 -8.78
N GLU A 72 -10.73 -4.48 -8.03
CA GLU A 72 -11.28 -3.83 -6.84
C GLU A 72 -10.22 -3.45 -5.80
N PRO A 73 -9.30 -4.35 -5.37
CA PRO A 73 -8.27 -3.97 -4.40
C PRO A 73 -7.27 -2.97 -4.98
N LEU A 74 -7.07 -2.95 -6.29
CA LEU A 74 -6.19 -1.98 -6.96
C LEU A 74 -6.84 -0.60 -6.94
N ARG A 75 -8.14 -0.52 -7.28
CA ARG A 75 -8.94 0.71 -7.21
C ARG A 75 -8.94 1.30 -5.81
N GLU A 76 -9.08 0.47 -4.79
CA GLU A 76 -9.03 0.89 -3.39
C GLU A 76 -7.69 1.55 -3.02
N VAL A 77 -6.57 1.03 -3.52
CA VAL A 77 -5.23 1.59 -3.23
C VAL A 77 -4.97 2.89 -3.99
N VAL A 78 -5.44 3.03 -5.24
CA VAL A 78 -5.17 4.22 -6.06
C VAL A 78 -6.08 5.42 -5.75
N GLY A 79 -7.27 5.18 -5.17
CA GLY A 79 -8.24 6.22 -4.83
C GLY A 79 -9.25 6.50 -5.94
#